data_AF-A0A972XJU4-F1
#
_entry.id   AF-A0A972XJU4-F1
#
_cell.length_a   1.000
_cell.length_b   1.000
_cell.length_c   1.000
_cell.angle_alpha   90.00
_cell.angle_beta   90.00
_cell.angle_gamma   90.00
#
_symmetry.space_group_name_H-M   'P 1'
#
loop_
_entity.id
_entity.type
_entity.pdbx_description
1 polymer ?
#
loop_
_entity_poly.entity_id
_entity_poly.type
_entity_poly.pdbx_seq_one_letter_code
_entity_poly.pdbx_strand_id
1 'polypeptide(L)' 'MDNVLGQRLRSHGAVLIEGPKACGKASTARQLAASEVRLDADVAMRRAGLAEPPILLEGPTPRLIDEWQRV' A
#
# COMPACT_ATOMS: atom_id res chain seq x y z
N MET A 1 -14.88 -6.28 -16.16
CA MET A 1 -14.80 -5.70 -14.81
C MET A 1 -13.54 -4.86 -14.75
N ASP A 2 -13.66 -3.58 -14.41
CA ASP A 2 -12.59 -2.58 -14.59
C ASP A 2 -11.38 -2.82 -13.70
N ASN A 3 -10.20 -3.06 -14.31
CA ASN A 3 -8.91 -3.18 -13.62
C ASN A 3 -8.11 -1.87 -13.70
N VAL A 4 -8.75 -0.76 -13.34
CA VAL A 4 -8.15 0.59 -13.41
C VAL A 4 -6.90 0.67 -12.53
N LEU A 5 -6.93 0.07 -11.34
CA LEU A 5 -5.77 0.07 -10.43
C LEU A 5 -4.59 -0.70 -11.03
N GLY A 6 -4.80 -1.88 -11.60
CA GLY A 6 -3.75 -2.63 -12.29
C GLY A 6 -3.19 -1.91 -13.52
N GLN A 7 -4.03 -1.20 -14.28
CA GLN A 7 -3.57 -0.36 -15.38
C GLN A 7 -2.71 0.81 -14.91
N ARG A 8 -3.09 1.46 -13.80
CA ARG A 8 -2.31 2.55 -13.19
C ARG A 8 -0.97 2.06 -12.67
N LEU A 9 -0.94 0.90 -12.00
CA LEU A 9 0.30 0.29 -11.51
C LEU A 9 1.29 -0.09 -12.62
N ARG A 10 0.81 -0.39 -13.83
CA ARG A 10 1.68 -0.67 -14.99
C ARG A 10 2.25 0.60 -15.66
N SER A 11 1.57 1.73 -15.51
CA SER A 11 1.93 2.99 -16.16
C SER A 11 2.60 4.00 -15.23
N HIS A 12 2.48 3.81 -13.90
CA HIS A 12 2.98 4.73 -12.89
C HIS A 12 3.84 3.96 -11.87
N GLY A 13 4.89 4.61 -11.35
CA GLY A 13 5.75 4.02 -10.31
C GLY A 13 5.07 3.84 -8.95
N ALA A 14 3.97 4.55 -8.70
CA ALA A 14 3.16 4.42 -7.49
C ALA A 14 1.72 4.87 -7.75
N VAL A 15 0.78 4.35 -6.96
CA VAL A 15 -0.65 4.73 -7.01
C VAL A 15 -1.15 4.96 -5.60
N LEU A 16 -1.66 6.17 -5.33
CA LEU A 16 -2.34 6.51 -4.09
C LEU A 16 -3.82 6.12 -4.19
N ILE A 17 -4.34 5.39 -3.19
CA ILE A 17 -5.72 4.91 -3.15
C ILE A 17 -6.43 5.52 -1.93
N GLU A 18 -7.20 6.59 -2.17
CA GLU A 18 -7.93 7.32 -1.13
C GLU A 18 -9.44 7.23 -1.31
N GLY A 19 -10.18 7.44 -0.22
CA GLY A 19 -11.65 7.46 -0.22
C GLY A 19 -12.28 6.99 1.09
N PRO A 20 -13.62 6.98 1.19
CA PRO A 20 -14.32 6.74 2.45
C PRO A 20 -14.00 5.38 3.07
N LYS A 21 -14.14 5.28 4.39
CA LYS A 21 -13.99 4.02 5.13
C LYS A 21 -14.93 2.95 4.56
N ALA A 22 -14.51 1.69 4.58
CA ALA A 22 -15.29 0.53 4.12
C ALA A 22 -15.68 0.49 2.61
N CYS A 23 -15.15 1.36 1.75
CA CYS A 23 -15.37 1.27 0.29
C CYS A 23 -14.51 0.22 -0.45
N GLY A 24 -13.92 -0.76 0.25
CA GLY A 24 -13.15 -1.85 -0.39
C GLY A 24 -11.74 -1.52 -0.89
N LYS A 25 -11.25 -0.29 -0.71
CA LYS A 25 -9.92 0.18 -1.18
C LYS A 25 -8.75 -0.74 -0.77
N ALA A 26 -8.62 -1.00 0.54
CA ALA A 26 -7.56 -1.84 1.07
C ALA A 26 -7.69 -3.29 0.57
N SER A 27 -8.93 -3.80 0.47
CA SER A 27 -9.20 -5.14 -0.05
C SER A 27 -8.77 -5.29 -1.51
N THR A 28 -9.11 -4.33 -2.37
CA THR A 28 -8.70 -4.33 -3.79
C THR A 28 -7.18 -4.17 -3.93
N ALA A 29 -6.56 -3.28 -3.14
CA ALA A 29 -5.12 -3.10 -3.16
C ALA A 29 -4.38 -4.38 -2.76
N ARG A 30 -4.85 -5.07 -1.71
CA ARG A 30 -4.28 -6.33 -1.22
C ARG A 30 -4.40 -7.47 -2.22
N GLN A 31 -5.49 -7.53 -3.00
CA GLN A 31 -5.66 -8.54 -4.06
C GLN A 31 -4.66 -8.38 -5.21
N LEU A 32 -4.17 -7.16 -5.44
CA LEU A 32 -3.22 -6.86 -6.51
C LEU A 32 -1.76 -6.85 -6.04
N ALA A 33 -1.52 -6.64 -4.75
CA ALA A 33 -0.18 -6.54 -4.18
C ALA A 33 0.54 -7.89 -4.14
N ALA A 34 1.81 -7.91 -4.53
CA ALA A 34 2.71 -9.04 -4.38
C ALA A 34 3.37 -9.07 -2.99
N SER A 35 3.39 -7.94 -2.28
CA SER A 35 3.85 -7.84 -0.90
C SER A 35 3.18 -6.67 -0.18
N GLU A 36 3.22 -6.67 1.15
CA GLU A 36 2.62 -5.61 1.96
C GLU A 36 3.51 -5.24 3.15
N VAL A 37 3.49 -3.96 3.51
CA VAL A 37 3.91 -3.46 4.82
C VAL A 37 2.74 -2.76 5.51
N ARG A 38 2.53 -3.13 6.78
CA ARG A 38 1.47 -2.62 7.67
C ARG A 38 2.08 -1.69 8.71
N LEU A 39 2.04 -0.37 8.46
CA LEU A 39 2.70 0.60 9.35
C LEU A 39 1.99 0.74 10.71
N ASP A 40 0.74 0.29 10.80
CA ASP A 40 -0.03 0.23 12.03
C ASP A 40 0.35 -0.98 12.92
N ALA A 41 0.73 -2.10 12.30
CA ALA A 41 1.13 -3.31 13.01
C ALA A 41 2.64 -3.34 13.33
N ASP A 42 3.46 -2.71 12.48
CA ASP A 42 4.92 -2.70 12.60
C ASP A 42 5.42 -1.29 12.94
N VAL A 43 5.42 -0.98 14.24
CA VAL A 43 5.89 0.32 14.77
C VAL A 43 7.38 0.55 14.47
N ALA A 44 8.19 -0.51 14.42
CA ALA A 44 9.60 -0.41 14.09
C ALA A 44 9.79 -0.03 12.62
N MET A 45 9.08 -0.70 11.71
CA MET A 45 9.09 -0.38 10.29
C MET A 45 8.53 1.01 10.00
N ARG A 46 7.47 1.43 10.71
CA ARG A 46 6.96 2.80 10.64
C ARG A 46 8.02 3.83 11.05
N ARG A 47 8.74 3.59 12.15
CA ARG A 47 9.83 4.49 12.59
C ARG A 47 10.98 4.51 11.59
N ALA A 48 11.38 3.34 11.08
CA ALA A 48 12.42 3.22 10.08
C ALA A 48 12.04 3.96 8.79
N GLY A 49 10.82 3.80 8.29
CA GLY A 49 10.33 4.50 7.11
C GLY A 49 10.23 6.02 7.24
N LEU A 50 10.04 6.53 8.47
CA LEU A 50 10.08 7.97 8.74
C LEU A 50 11.51 8.53 8.68
N ALA A 51 12.51 7.71 9.01
CA ALA A 51 13.93 8.09 8.95
C ALA A 51 14.51 7.88 7.54
N GLU A 52 14.19 6.73 6.93
CA GLU A 52 14.72 6.27 5.64
C GLU A 52 13.57 5.70 4.78
N PRO A 53 12.82 6.56 4.06
CA PRO A 53 11.67 6.15 3.25
C PRO A 53 11.89 4.98 2.27
N PRO A 54 13.08 4.83 1.63
CA PRO A 54 13.32 3.72 0.70
C PRO A 54 13.11 2.34 1.31
N ILE A 55 13.30 2.17 2.62
CA ILE A 55 13.10 0.88 3.30
C ILE A 55 11.66 0.36 3.16
N LEU A 56 10.68 1.25 3.03
CA LEU A 56 9.27 0.89 2.84
C LEU A 56 9.01 0.25 1.47
N LEU A 57 9.90 0.48 0.50
CA LEU A 57 9.78 0.00 -0.88
C LEU A 57 10.42 -1.38 -1.08
N GLU A 58 11.17 -1.89 -0.10
CA GLU A 58 11.84 -3.18 -0.20
C GLU A 58 10.84 -4.35 -0.21
N GLY A 59 10.82 -5.09 -1.32
CA GLY A 59 10.02 -6.31 -1.46
C GLY A 59 9.45 -6.51 -2.87
N PRO A 60 8.74 -7.62 -3.10
CA PRO A 60 8.08 -7.89 -4.37
C PRO A 60 7.09 -6.78 -4.77
N THR A 61 7.13 -6.37 -6.03
CA THR A 61 6.21 -5.38 -6.60
C THR A 61 5.01 -6.05 -7.29
N PRO A 62 3.83 -5.40 -7.30
CA PRO A 62 3.50 -4.14 -6.62
C PRO A 62 3.38 -4.33 -5.10
N ARG A 63 3.90 -3.36 -4.33
CA ARG A 63 3.94 -3.41 -2.86
C ARG A 63 2.89 -2.49 -2.26
N LEU A 64 2.06 -3.00 -1.36
CA LEU A 64 1.09 -2.22 -0.61
C LEU A 64 1.75 -1.65 0.65
N ILE A 65 1.72 -0.33 0.80
CA ILE A 65 2.04 0.36 2.05
C ILE A 65 0.71 0.79 2.65
N ASP A 66 0.30 0.17 3.75
CA ASP A 66 -0.97 0.46 4.40
C ASP A 66 -0.74 1.16 5.75
N GLU A 67 -1.27 2.37 5.86
CA GLU A 67 -1.16 3.25 7.03
C GLU A 67 -2.38 3.16 7.96
N TRP A 68 -3.37 2.32 7.64
CA TRP A 68 -4.67 2.40 8.30
C TRP A 68 -4.67 2.00 9.78
N GLN A 69 -5.23 2.88 10.61
CA GLN A 69 -5.54 2.62 12.01
C GLN A 69 -6.97 2.10 12.22
N ARG A 70 -7.13 1.30 13.29
CA ARG A 70 -8.40 1.12 14.01
C ARG A 70 -8.90 2.49 14.46
N VAL A 71 -10.19 2.74 14.23
CA VAL A 71 -10.94 3.85 14.83
C VAL A 71 -10.77 3.86 16.34
#